data_AF-A0A091E923-F1
#
_entry.id   AF-A0A091E923-F1
#
_cell.length_a   1.000
_cell.length_b   1.000
_cell.length_c   1.000
_cell.angle_alpha   90.00
_cell.angle_beta   90.00
_cell.angle_gamma   90.00
#
_symmetry.space_group_name_H-M   'P 1'
#
loop_
_entity.id
_entity.type
_entity.pdbx_description
1 polymer ?
#
loop_
_entity_poly.entity_id
_entity_poly.type
_entity_poly.pdbx_seq_one_letter_code
_entity_poly.pdbx_strand_id
1 'polypeptide(L)'
;MRLPNLLGHETMKEVLEQAGAWIPLVMKQCHPDTKKFLCSLFAPVCLDDLDETIQPCHSLCVQVKDRCAPVMSAFGFPWPDMLECDRFPQDNDLCIPLASSDHLLPATEEAPKVCEACKNKNDDDNDIMETLCKNDFALKIKVKEITYINRDTKIILETKSKTIYKLNGVSERDLKKSVLWLKDSLQCTCEEMNDINAPYLVMGQKQGGELVITSVKRWQKGQREFKRISRSIRKLQC
;
A
#
# COMPACT_ATOMS: atom_id res chain seq x y z
N MET A 1 13.32 17.41 -13.49
CA MET A 1 13.88 17.44 -12.12
C MET A 1 15.37 17.67 -12.20
N ARG A 2 16.01 18.10 -11.11
CA ARG A 2 17.46 18.31 -11.04
C ARG A 2 18.13 17.34 -10.07
N LEU A 3 19.41 17.07 -10.30
CA LEU A 3 20.31 16.31 -9.42
C LEU A 3 21.55 17.16 -9.13
N PRO A 4 22.13 17.09 -7.91
CA PRO A 4 21.64 16.33 -6.77
C PRO A 4 20.29 16.88 -6.25
N ASN A 5 19.44 15.99 -5.72
CA ASN A 5 18.17 16.41 -5.12
C ASN A 5 18.36 16.90 -3.67
N LEU A 6 17.29 17.35 -3.01
CA LEU A 6 17.35 17.91 -1.64
C LEU A 6 17.75 16.88 -0.57
N LEU A 7 17.83 15.59 -0.93
CA LEU A 7 18.28 14.51 -0.08
C LEU A 7 19.72 14.07 -0.39
N GLY A 8 20.39 14.75 -1.34
CA GLY A 8 21.78 14.49 -1.69
C GLY A 8 21.99 13.34 -2.69
N HIS A 9 20.93 12.79 -3.28
CA HIS A 9 21.07 11.72 -4.27
C HIS A 9 21.60 12.28 -5.59
N GLU A 10 22.63 11.65 -6.17
CA GLU A 10 23.33 12.15 -7.36
C GLU A 10 22.89 11.47 -8.65
N THR A 11 22.24 10.31 -8.55
CA THR A 11 21.84 9.51 -9.72
C THR A 11 20.36 9.14 -9.69
N MET A 12 19.75 9.04 -10.87
CA MET A 12 18.35 8.59 -10.98
C MET A 12 18.13 7.20 -10.40
N LYS A 13 19.13 6.31 -10.49
CA LYS A 13 19.05 4.97 -9.92
C LYS A 13 18.86 5.04 -8.40
N GLU A 14 19.71 5.82 -7.73
CA GLU A 14 19.64 6.04 -6.29
C GLU A 14 18.31 6.67 -5.88
N VAL A 15 17.84 7.68 -6.62
CA VAL A 15 16.53 8.30 -6.40
C VAL A 15 15.41 7.27 -6.44
N LEU A 16 15.38 6.41 -7.46
CA LEU A 16 14.32 5.41 -7.63
C LEU A 16 14.36 4.35 -6.52
N GLU A 17 15.56 3.89 -6.15
CA GLU A 17 15.74 2.91 -5.07
C GLU A 17 15.27 3.48 -3.71
N GLN A 18 15.69 4.71 -3.36
CA GLN A 18 15.36 5.33 -2.08
C GLN A 18 13.90 5.82 -2.03
N ALA A 19 13.37 6.39 -3.11
CA ALA A 19 11.97 6.82 -3.19
C ALA A 19 11.00 5.64 -3.09
N GLY A 20 11.39 4.46 -3.59
CA GLY A 20 10.59 3.24 -3.52
C GLY A 20 10.19 2.86 -2.09
N ALA A 21 11.04 3.14 -1.11
CA ALA A 21 10.77 2.88 0.31
C ALA A 21 9.62 3.74 0.88
N TRP A 22 9.28 4.86 0.23
CA TRP A 22 8.24 5.81 0.67
C TRP A 22 6.86 5.56 0.05
N ILE A 23 6.78 4.71 -0.97
CA ILE A 23 5.51 4.30 -1.61
C ILE A 23 4.45 3.82 -0.60
N PRO A 24 4.76 2.97 0.40
CA PRO A 24 3.76 2.51 1.36
C PRO A 24 3.11 3.69 2.10
N LEU A 25 3.88 4.70 2.50
CA LEU A 25 3.38 5.88 3.22
C LEU A 25 2.47 6.73 2.32
N VAL A 26 2.85 6.93 1.05
CA VAL A 26 2.03 7.65 0.07
C VAL A 26 0.70 6.93 -0.15
N MET A 27 0.70 5.60 -0.22
CA MET A 27 -0.51 4.80 -0.38
C MET A 27 -1.43 4.81 0.84
N LYS A 28 -0.89 5.09 2.04
CA LYS A 28 -1.71 5.28 3.25
C LYS A 28 -2.53 6.56 3.24
N GLN A 29 -2.19 7.52 2.37
CA GLN A 29 -2.92 8.77 2.21
C GLN A 29 -3.18 9.49 3.55
N CYS A 30 -2.19 9.44 4.46
CA CYS A 30 -2.27 10.09 5.77
C CYS A 30 -2.47 11.61 5.67
N HIS A 31 -1.97 12.24 4.59
CA HIS A 31 -2.22 13.64 4.26
C HIS A 31 -2.32 13.81 2.74
N PRO A 32 -3.21 14.68 2.21
CA PRO A 32 -3.34 14.92 0.77
C PRO A 32 -2.03 15.39 0.11
N ASP A 33 -1.24 16.21 0.82
CA ASP A 33 0.04 16.71 0.32
C ASP A 33 1.23 15.77 0.55
N THR A 34 1.08 14.55 1.09
CA THR A 34 2.21 13.64 1.35
C THR A 34 3.04 13.40 0.09
N LYS A 35 2.37 13.15 -1.05
CA LYS A 35 3.05 12.95 -2.34
C LYS A 35 3.78 14.21 -2.80
N LYS A 36 3.13 15.38 -2.69
CA LYS A 36 3.70 16.69 -3.06
C LYS A 36 4.97 16.96 -2.25
N PHE A 37 4.89 16.80 -0.93
CA PHE A 37 6.02 16.99 0.00
C PHE A 37 7.20 16.08 -0.37
N LEU A 38 7.00 14.78 -0.49
CA LEU A 38 8.08 13.84 -0.84
C LEU A 38 8.65 14.11 -2.24
N CYS A 39 7.80 14.39 -3.23
CA CYS A 39 8.27 14.72 -4.58
C CYS A 39 9.10 16.01 -4.60
N SER A 40 8.79 17.01 -3.78
CA SER A 40 9.61 18.23 -3.70
C SER A 40 11.05 17.93 -3.28
N LEU A 41 11.26 16.89 -2.47
CA LEU A 41 12.56 16.48 -1.97
C LEU A 41 13.29 15.54 -2.93
N PHE A 42 12.59 14.51 -3.44
CA PHE A 42 13.18 13.49 -4.32
C PHE A 42 13.34 13.95 -5.77
N ALA A 43 12.44 14.81 -6.25
CA ALA A 43 12.35 15.25 -7.63
C ALA A 43 12.08 16.77 -7.71
N PRO A 44 12.97 17.61 -7.15
CA PRO A 44 12.81 19.06 -7.20
C PRO A 44 12.70 19.56 -8.64
N VAL A 45 11.90 20.62 -8.83
CA VAL A 45 11.70 21.25 -10.14
C VAL A 45 13.04 21.80 -10.65
N CYS A 46 13.26 21.68 -11.96
CA CYS A 46 14.39 22.31 -12.64
C CYS A 46 13.84 23.56 -13.33
N LEU A 47 14.30 24.74 -12.91
CA LEU A 47 13.98 26.02 -13.52
C LEU A 47 15.28 26.56 -14.12
N ASP A 48 15.29 26.83 -15.42
CA ASP A 48 16.53 27.19 -16.13
C ASP A 48 17.15 28.50 -15.63
N ASP A 49 16.32 29.41 -15.11
CA ASP A 49 16.73 30.73 -14.62
C ASP A 49 16.96 30.79 -13.09
N LEU A 50 16.86 29.66 -12.38
CA LEU A 50 17.04 29.62 -10.93
C LEU A 50 17.98 28.48 -10.49
N ASP A 51 19.19 28.86 -10.10
CA ASP A 51 20.19 27.92 -9.57
C ASP A 51 19.78 27.32 -8.21
N GLU A 52 18.93 28.00 -7.45
CA GLU A 52 18.48 27.56 -6.12
C GLU A 52 17.33 26.55 -6.19
N THR A 53 17.34 25.54 -5.31
CA THR A 53 16.25 24.57 -5.17
C THR A 53 15.16 25.18 -4.31
N ILE A 54 13.93 25.24 -4.84
CA ILE A 54 12.77 25.59 -4.02
C ILE A 54 12.46 24.42 -3.06
N GLN A 55 12.54 24.68 -1.76
CA GLN A 55 12.24 23.73 -0.70
C GLN A 55 10.74 23.73 -0.34
N PRO A 56 10.20 22.67 0.29
CA PRO A 56 8.87 22.74 0.90
C PRO A 56 8.85 23.76 2.04
N CYS A 57 7.74 24.47 2.23
CA CYS A 57 7.57 25.36 3.38
C CYS A 57 7.52 24.57 4.69
N HIS A 58 7.92 25.21 5.78
CA HIS A 58 7.84 24.66 7.13
C HIS A 58 6.42 24.16 7.46
N SER A 59 5.38 24.94 7.16
CA SER A 59 3.98 24.53 7.41
C SER A 59 3.58 23.25 6.66
N LEU A 60 4.02 23.09 5.41
CA LEU A 60 3.76 21.90 4.61
C LEU A 60 4.39 20.66 5.26
N CYS A 61 5.64 20.78 5.72
CA CYS A 61 6.28 19.69 6.46
C CYS A 61 5.52 19.34 7.73
N VAL A 62 5.19 20.33 8.57
CA VAL A 62 4.52 20.10 9.86
C VAL A 62 3.18 19.40 9.66
N GLN A 63 2.34 19.85 8.73
CA GLN A 63 1.04 19.23 8.50
C GLN A 63 1.15 17.78 7.98
N VAL A 64 2.12 17.50 7.12
CA VAL A 64 2.38 16.13 6.66
C VAL A 64 2.94 15.27 7.81
N LYS A 65 3.91 15.78 8.57
CA LYS A 65 4.51 15.09 9.73
C LYS A 65 3.46 14.74 10.78
N ASP A 66 2.60 15.68 11.16
CA ASP A 66 1.57 15.50 12.18
C ASP A 66 0.62 14.35 11.86
N ARG A 67 0.28 14.15 10.58
CA ARG A 67 -0.60 13.07 10.14
C ARG A 67 0.12 11.77 9.83
N CYS A 68 1.33 11.84 9.28
CA CYS A 68 2.03 10.69 8.72
C CYS A 68 3.05 10.07 9.69
N ALA A 69 3.63 10.83 10.62
CA ALA A 69 4.57 10.29 11.61
C ALA A 69 3.95 9.24 12.54
N PRO A 70 2.69 9.39 13.05
CA PRO A 70 2.03 8.33 13.81
C PRO A 70 1.83 7.06 12.98
N VAL A 71 1.54 7.20 11.68
CA VAL A 71 1.41 6.07 10.76
C VAL A 71 2.77 5.35 10.63
N MET A 72 3.86 6.07 10.37
CA MET A 72 5.21 5.47 10.32
C MET A 72 5.57 4.78 11.64
N SER A 73 5.30 5.41 12.78
CA SER A 73 5.60 4.86 14.09
C SER A 73 4.83 3.56 14.36
N ALA A 74 3.60 3.43 13.88
CA ALA A 74 2.82 2.19 13.99
C ALA A 74 3.46 1.01 13.22
N PHE A 75 4.30 1.29 12.22
CA PHE A 75 5.10 0.31 11.48
C PHE A 75 6.54 0.19 12.01
N GLY A 76 6.87 0.85 13.13
CA GLY A 76 8.20 0.77 13.75
C GLY A 76 9.24 1.69 13.12
N PHE A 77 8.84 2.66 12.29
CA PHE A 77 9.74 3.61 11.65
C PHE A 77 9.56 5.01 12.27
N PRO A 78 10.61 5.64 12.81
CA PRO A 78 10.54 7.03 13.26
C PRO A 78 10.45 7.99 12.06
N TRP A 79 9.98 9.20 12.31
CA TRP A 79 10.16 10.29 11.35
C TRP A 79 11.66 10.61 11.23
N PRO A 80 12.27 10.58 10.03
CA PRO A 80 13.72 10.67 9.90
C PRO A 80 14.22 12.11 10.00
N ASP A 81 15.42 12.28 10.53
CA ASP A 81 16.08 13.58 10.71
C ASP A 81 16.16 14.40 9.42
N MET A 82 16.31 13.74 8.28
CA MET A 82 16.36 14.42 6.98
C MET A 82 15.06 15.14 6.62
N LEU A 83 13.93 14.78 7.25
CA LEU A 83 12.62 15.38 7.06
C LEU A 83 12.18 16.25 8.26
N GLU A 84 13.08 16.56 9.20
CA GLU A 84 12.74 17.43 10.32
C GLU A 84 12.37 18.83 9.84
N CYS A 85 11.25 19.34 10.34
CA CYS A 85 10.61 20.51 9.74
C CYS A 85 11.41 21.80 9.95
N ASP A 86 12.21 21.88 11.02
CA ASP A 86 13.11 22.99 11.30
C ASP A 86 14.20 23.18 10.22
N ARG A 87 14.38 22.20 9.32
CA ARG A 87 15.31 22.28 8.17
C ARG A 87 14.71 23.03 6.98
N PHE A 88 13.43 23.38 7.02
CA PHE A 88 12.71 23.98 5.91
C PHE A 88 12.43 25.47 6.16
N PRO A 89 12.42 26.28 5.08
CA PRO A 89 12.18 27.72 5.18
C PRO A 89 10.79 28.04 5.74
N GLN A 90 10.67 29.21 6.37
CA GLN A 90 9.39 29.69 6.86
C GLN A 90 8.49 30.11 5.69
N ASP A 91 7.18 30.10 5.91
CA ASP A 91 6.17 30.34 4.88
C ASP A 91 6.22 31.73 4.20
N ASN A 92 6.93 32.68 4.80
CA ASN A 92 7.16 34.01 4.22
C ASN A 92 8.33 34.06 3.23
N ASP A 93 9.14 32.99 3.12
CA ASP A 93 10.22 32.86 2.15
C ASP A 93 9.74 32.16 0.86
N LEU A 94 10.60 32.08 -0.16
CA LEU A 94 10.31 31.35 -1.38
C LEU A 94 10.32 29.83 -1.13
N CYS A 95 9.14 29.24 -0.97
CA CYS A 95 8.99 27.81 -0.72
C CYS A 95 7.69 27.24 -1.33
N ILE A 96 7.59 25.90 -1.36
CA ILE A 96 6.40 25.20 -1.86
C ILE A 96 5.36 25.12 -0.72
N PRO A 97 4.23 25.84 -0.82
CA PRO A 97 3.25 25.89 0.26
C PRO A 97 2.37 24.63 0.27
N LEU A 98 1.48 24.55 1.26
CA LEU A 98 0.34 23.64 1.25
C LEU A 98 -0.50 23.85 -0.01
N ALA A 99 -1.17 22.79 -0.50
CA ALA A 99 -2.15 22.99 -1.56
C ALA A 99 -3.31 23.84 -1.02
N SER A 100 -3.52 25.03 -1.59
CA SER A 100 -4.72 25.84 -1.31
C SER A 100 -5.95 25.13 -1.89
N SER A 101 -7.06 25.16 -1.17
CA SER A 101 -8.33 24.56 -1.61
C SER A 101 -8.83 25.09 -2.97
N ASP A 102 -8.35 26.28 -3.39
CA ASP A 102 -8.70 26.96 -4.65
C ASP A 102 -7.86 26.54 -5.86
N HIS A 103 -6.75 25.82 -5.64
CA HIS A 103 -5.88 25.27 -6.69
C HIS A 103 -5.79 23.75 -6.61
N LEU A 104 -6.89 23.12 -6.23
CA LEU A 104 -7.25 21.88 -6.89
C LEU A 104 -7.42 22.24 -8.38
N LEU A 105 -6.34 22.14 -9.16
CA LEU A 105 -6.49 21.47 -10.45
C LEU A 105 -7.43 20.30 -10.16
N PRO A 106 -8.44 19.99 -10.99
CA PRO A 106 -9.08 18.70 -10.83
C PRO A 106 -7.94 17.70 -10.94
N ALA A 107 -7.42 17.25 -9.78
CA ALA A 107 -6.94 15.92 -9.60
C ALA A 107 -8.07 15.18 -10.26
N THR A 108 -7.81 14.64 -11.45
CA THR A 108 -8.78 13.79 -12.15
C THR A 108 -9.44 13.01 -11.03
N GLU A 109 -10.72 13.29 -10.76
CA GLU A 109 -11.47 12.72 -9.64
C GLU A 109 -11.71 11.23 -9.92
N GLU A 110 -10.67 10.52 -10.35
CA GLU A 110 -10.57 9.13 -10.08
C GLU A 110 -10.31 9.04 -8.58
N ALA A 111 -11.40 8.99 -7.82
CA ALA A 111 -11.41 8.43 -6.47
C ALA A 111 -10.41 7.25 -6.45
N PRO A 112 -9.54 7.15 -5.42
CA PRO A 112 -8.49 6.15 -5.41
C PRO A 112 -9.09 4.79 -5.77
N LYS A 113 -8.71 4.27 -6.94
CA LYS A 113 -9.29 3.04 -7.48
C LYS A 113 -9.07 1.97 -6.42
N VAL A 114 -10.13 1.32 -5.94
CA VAL A 114 -9.96 0.20 -4.99
C VAL A 114 -9.52 -1.02 -5.80
N CYS A 115 -8.51 -1.73 -5.31
CA CYS A 115 -8.03 -2.94 -5.98
C CYS A 115 -9.19 -3.93 -6.11
N GLU A 116 -9.34 -4.58 -7.26
CA GLU A 116 -10.46 -5.51 -7.50
C GLU A 116 -10.55 -6.59 -6.40
N ALA A 117 -9.39 -7.04 -5.90
CA ALA A 117 -9.31 -7.99 -4.80
C ALA A 117 -9.81 -7.46 -3.45
N CYS A 118 -9.90 -6.14 -3.28
CA CYS A 118 -10.27 -5.50 -2.02
C CYS A 118 -11.63 -4.80 -2.10
N LYS A 119 -12.32 -4.87 -3.25
CA LYS A 119 -13.69 -4.38 -3.37
C LYS A 119 -14.61 -5.24 -2.50
N ASN A 120 -15.42 -4.59 -1.68
CA ASN A 120 -16.47 -5.25 -0.91
C ASN A 120 -17.49 -5.84 -1.88
N LYS A 121 -17.42 -7.15 -2.10
CA LYS A 121 -18.49 -7.92 -2.72
C LYS A 121 -19.57 -8.18 -1.68
N ASN A 122 -20.83 -8.21 -2.08
CA ASN A 122 -21.94 -8.40 -1.15
C ASN A 122 -21.74 -9.71 -0.37
N ASP A 123 -21.91 -9.66 0.96
CA ASP A 123 -21.71 -10.79 1.87
C ASP A 123 -22.83 -11.87 1.77
N ASP A 124 -23.35 -12.11 0.57
CA ASP A 124 -24.34 -13.14 0.30
C ASP A 124 -23.66 -14.52 0.24
N ASP A 125 -24.34 -15.53 0.78
CA ASP A 125 -23.81 -16.89 0.92
C ASP A 125 -23.51 -17.49 -0.46
N ASN A 126 -24.28 -17.16 -1.49
CA ASN A 126 -24.04 -17.64 -2.86
C ASN A 126 -22.80 -17.00 -3.51
N ASP A 127 -22.57 -15.70 -3.30
CA ASP A 127 -21.44 -14.99 -3.92
C ASP A 127 -20.10 -15.43 -3.31
N ILE A 128 -20.09 -15.68 -2.00
CA ILE A 128 -18.96 -16.25 -1.29
C ILE A 128 -18.62 -17.65 -1.81
N MET A 129 -19.64 -18.49 -2.03
CA MET A 129 -19.47 -19.85 -2.57
C MET A 129 -18.93 -19.82 -4.00
N GLU A 130 -19.52 -18.98 -4.84
CA GLU A 130 -19.11 -18.81 -6.23
C GLU A 130 -17.67 -18.29 -6.31
N THR A 131 -17.34 -17.29 -5.49
CA THR A 131 -15.97 -16.77 -5.36
C THR A 131 -15.01 -17.85 -4.89
N LEU A 132 -15.40 -18.68 -3.92
CA LEU A 132 -14.57 -19.79 -3.46
C LEU A 132 -14.39 -20.85 -4.56
N CYS A 133 -15.42 -21.20 -5.34
CA CYS A 133 -15.30 -22.18 -6.41
C CYS A 133 -14.44 -21.69 -7.59
N LYS A 134 -14.52 -20.40 -7.94
CA LYS A 134 -13.72 -19.77 -9.01
C LYS A 134 -12.21 -19.68 -8.70
N ASN A 135 -11.83 -19.80 -7.43
CA ASN A 135 -10.44 -19.64 -6.98
C ASN A 135 -9.75 -20.98 -6.73
N ASP A 136 -8.45 -21.03 -7.03
CA ASP A 136 -7.63 -22.24 -6.85
C ASP A 136 -7.28 -22.45 -5.39
N PHE A 137 -7.13 -21.38 -4.61
CA PHE A 137 -6.82 -21.47 -3.19
C PHE A 137 -7.66 -20.53 -2.34
N ALA A 138 -7.85 -20.94 -1.09
CA ALA A 138 -8.40 -20.11 -0.03
C ALA A 138 -7.64 -20.37 1.27
N LEU A 139 -7.11 -19.32 1.87
CA LEU A 139 -6.24 -19.38 3.03
C LEU A 139 -6.66 -18.33 4.05
N LYS A 140 -6.61 -18.67 5.34
CA LYS A 140 -6.49 -17.66 6.39
C LYS A 140 -5.03 -17.47 6.74
N ILE A 141 -4.55 -16.24 6.68
CA ILE A 141 -3.14 -15.89 6.83
C ILE A 141 -2.94 -14.78 7.85
N LYS A 142 -1.70 -14.62 8.29
CA LYS A 142 -1.19 -13.37 8.85
C LYS A 142 -0.06 -12.88 7.96
N VAL A 143 0.02 -11.56 7.81
CA VAL A 143 1.05 -10.93 6.99
C VAL A 143 2.29 -10.74 7.87
N LYS A 144 3.45 -11.22 7.39
CA LYS A 144 4.75 -10.95 8.01
C LYS A 144 5.30 -9.63 7.49
N GLU A 145 5.22 -9.42 6.17
CA GLU A 145 5.84 -8.29 5.49
C GLU A 145 5.13 -8.01 4.17
N ILE A 146 5.02 -6.74 3.80
CA ILE A 146 4.48 -6.27 2.52
C ILE A 146 5.59 -5.50 1.82
N THR A 147 5.93 -5.93 0.60
CA THR A 147 6.94 -5.26 -0.24
C THR A 147 6.32 -4.92 -1.60
N TYR A 148 6.80 -3.87 -2.24
CA TYR A 148 6.30 -3.41 -3.53
C TYR A 148 7.35 -3.70 -4.60
N ILE A 149 7.00 -4.44 -5.65
CA ILE A 149 7.93 -4.87 -6.69
C ILE A 149 7.23 -4.75 -8.05
N ASN A 150 7.85 -4.05 -9.02
CA ASN A 150 7.38 -3.98 -10.40
C ASN A 150 5.89 -3.67 -10.58
N ARG A 151 5.35 -2.75 -9.76
CA ARG A 151 3.92 -2.35 -9.70
C ARG A 151 2.97 -3.29 -8.95
N ASP A 152 3.47 -4.43 -8.50
CA ASP A 152 2.74 -5.40 -7.71
C ASP A 152 3.08 -5.29 -6.22
N THR A 153 2.18 -5.78 -5.38
CA THR A 153 2.42 -5.94 -3.94
C THR A 153 2.73 -7.39 -3.66
N LYS A 154 3.94 -7.63 -3.16
CA LYS A 154 4.41 -8.93 -2.68
C LYS A 154 4.13 -9.05 -1.19
N ILE A 155 3.32 -10.04 -0.83
CA ILE A 155 2.88 -10.30 0.53
C ILE A 155 3.57 -11.55 1.04
N ILE A 156 4.41 -11.39 2.06
CA ILE A 156 5.12 -12.48 2.72
C ILE A 156 4.28 -12.93 3.92
N LEU A 157 3.97 -14.22 3.96
CA LEU A 157 3.13 -14.83 4.98
C LEU A 157 3.92 -15.19 6.23
N GLU A 158 3.29 -15.04 7.39
CA GLU A 158 3.79 -15.66 8.61
C GLU A 158 3.62 -17.19 8.55
N THR A 159 4.73 -17.91 8.47
CA THR A 159 4.77 -19.34 8.08
C THR A 159 4.00 -20.25 9.02
N LYS A 160 3.90 -19.89 10.30
CA LYS A 160 3.21 -20.66 11.36
C LYS A 160 1.71 -20.33 11.51
N SER A 161 1.24 -19.28 10.84
CA SER A 161 -0.10 -18.70 11.06
C SER A 161 -1.05 -18.88 9.87
N LYS A 162 -0.78 -19.84 8.98
CA LYS A 162 -1.64 -20.12 7.82
C LYS A 162 -2.60 -21.30 8.09
N THR A 163 -3.89 -21.09 7.81
CA THR A 163 -4.92 -22.14 7.78
C THR A 163 -5.36 -22.32 6.34
N ILE A 164 -5.35 -23.57 5.86
CA ILE A 164 -5.72 -23.91 4.49
C ILE A 164 -7.21 -24.28 4.46
N TYR A 165 -7.97 -23.66 3.58
CA TYR A 165 -9.38 -23.96 3.36
C TYR A 165 -9.67 -24.63 2.02
N LYS A 166 -8.91 -24.28 0.98
CA LYS A 166 -9.02 -24.88 -0.36
C LYS A 166 -7.66 -24.87 -1.04
N LEU A 167 -7.32 -25.95 -1.74
CA LEU A 167 -6.23 -26.02 -2.71
C LEU A 167 -6.68 -26.85 -3.91
N ASN A 168 -6.60 -26.27 -5.10
CA ASN A 168 -6.84 -26.91 -6.38
C ASN A 168 -5.66 -26.55 -7.30
N GLY A 169 -4.87 -27.53 -7.76
CA GLY A 169 -3.66 -27.25 -8.56
C GLY A 169 -2.52 -26.52 -7.81
N VAL A 170 -2.70 -26.19 -6.53
CA VAL A 170 -1.69 -25.57 -5.65
C VAL A 170 -1.07 -26.64 -4.75
N SER A 171 0.24 -26.82 -4.85
CA SER A 171 0.98 -27.81 -4.05
C SER A 171 1.48 -27.22 -2.74
N GLU A 172 1.82 -28.08 -1.78
CA GLU A 172 2.51 -27.64 -0.56
C GLU A 172 3.84 -26.95 -0.86
N ARG A 173 4.54 -27.34 -1.93
CA ARG A 173 5.79 -26.69 -2.37
C ARG A 173 5.54 -25.24 -2.79
N ASP A 174 4.42 -24.96 -3.44
CA ASP A 174 4.03 -23.59 -3.78
C ASP A 174 3.80 -22.76 -2.51
N LEU A 175 3.13 -23.36 -1.51
CA LEU A 175 2.88 -22.72 -0.22
C LEU A 175 4.12 -22.58 0.67
N LYS A 176 5.19 -23.35 0.43
CA LYS A 176 6.47 -23.21 1.16
C LYS A 176 7.16 -21.88 0.84
N LYS A 177 6.96 -21.34 -0.37
CA LYS A 177 7.47 -20.02 -0.75
C LYS A 177 6.91 -18.90 0.15
N SER A 178 5.74 -19.11 0.77
CA SER A 178 5.11 -18.16 1.69
C SER A 178 4.94 -16.75 1.10
N VAL A 179 4.74 -16.67 -0.22
CA VAL A 179 4.60 -15.43 -0.98
C VAL A 179 3.30 -15.47 -1.74
N LEU A 180 2.52 -14.40 -1.63
CA LEU A 180 1.35 -14.11 -2.46
C LEU A 180 1.56 -12.77 -3.17
N TRP A 181 0.88 -12.57 -4.29
CA TRP A 181 0.98 -11.37 -5.11
C TRP A 181 -0.39 -10.70 -5.27
N LEU A 182 -0.44 -9.39 -5.06
CA LEU A 182 -1.55 -8.54 -5.47
C LEU A 182 -1.09 -7.72 -6.67
N LYS A 183 -1.62 -8.05 -7.85
CA LYS A 183 -1.23 -7.45 -9.12
C LYS A 183 -1.76 -6.02 -9.26
N ASP A 184 -1.03 -5.17 -9.98
CA ASP A 184 -1.39 -3.79 -10.32
C ASP A 184 -1.71 -2.89 -9.11
N SER A 185 -1.21 -3.27 -7.93
CA SER A 185 -1.45 -2.59 -6.65
C SER A 185 -0.93 -1.16 -6.56
N LEU A 186 -0.03 -0.71 -7.45
CA LEU A 186 0.39 0.69 -7.49
C LEU A 186 -0.67 1.63 -8.10
N GLN A 187 -1.67 1.08 -8.79
CA GLN A 187 -2.76 1.86 -9.38
C GLN A 187 -4.02 1.86 -8.52
N CYS A 188 -3.99 1.19 -7.36
CA CYS A 188 -5.17 1.01 -6.53
C CYS A 188 -4.86 0.94 -5.03
N THR A 189 -5.85 1.27 -4.20
CA THR A 189 -5.75 1.16 -2.74
C THR A 189 -6.45 -0.11 -2.25
N CYS A 190 -5.97 -0.66 -1.13
CA CYS A 190 -6.57 -1.83 -0.48
C CYS A 190 -6.66 -1.59 1.03
N GLU A 191 -7.71 -0.89 1.46
CA GLU A 191 -7.90 -0.52 2.86
C GLU A 191 -8.03 -1.72 3.80
N GLU A 192 -8.57 -2.84 3.30
CA GLU A 192 -8.64 -4.11 4.04
C GLU A 192 -7.27 -4.49 4.63
N MET A 193 -6.20 -4.31 3.86
CA MET A 193 -4.83 -4.64 4.26
C MET A 193 -4.14 -3.57 5.10
N ASN A 194 -4.88 -2.58 5.61
CA ASN A 194 -4.25 -1.48 6.35
C ASN A 194 -3.66 -1.89 7.70
N ASP A 195 -4.16 -2.96 8.32
CA ASP A 195 -3.71 -3.50 9.60
C ASP A 195 -2.97 -4.84 9.42
N ILE A 196 -1.66 -4.77 9.24
CA ILE A 196 -0.83 -5.97 9.03
C ILE A 196 -0.87 -6.98 10.19
N ASN A 197 -1.28 -6.55 11.40
CA ASN A 197 -1.39 -7.42 12.57
C ASN A 197 -2.69 -8.24 12.57
N ALA A 198 -3.67 -7.85 11.75
CA ALA A 198 -4.90 -8.59 11.59
C ALA A 198 -4.67 -9.90 10.83
N PRO A 199 -5.40 -10.96 11.18
CA PRO A 199 -5.52 -12.09 10.28
C PRO A 199 -6.39 -11.71 9.07
N TYR A 200 -6.15 -12.37 7.94
CA TYR A 200 -6.85 -12.13 6.68
C TYR A 200 -7.34 -13.44 6.08
N LEU A 201 -8.53 -13.42 5.48
CA LEU A 201 -8.95 -14.44 4.52
C LEU A 201 -8.53 -13.98 3.12
N VAL A 202 -7.75 -14.81 2.44
CA VAL A 202 -7.31 -14.54 1.07
C VAL A 202 -7.72 -15.68 0.16
N MET A 203 -8.21 -15.32 -1.02
CA MET A 203 -8.53 -16.24 -2.11
C MET A 203 -7.79 -15.80 -3.37
N GLY A 204 -7.48 -16.76 -4.22
CA GLY A 204 -6.71 -16.47 -5.41
C GLY A 204 -6.51 -17.64 -6.34
N GLN A 205 -5.74 -17.37 -7.40
CA GLN A 205 -5.45 -18.30 -8.48
C GLN A 205 -3.95 -18.51 -8.64
N LYS A 206 -3.56 -19.68 -9.13
CA LYS A 206 -2.18 -19.96 -9.49
C LYS A 206 -1.96 -19.61 -10.95
N GLN A 207 -1.16 -18.57 -11.21
CA GLN A 207 -0.88 -18.07 -12.55
C GLN A 207 0.62 -18.06 -12.78
N GLY A 208 1.11 -18.76 -13.82
CA GLY A 208 2.54 -18.78 -14.14
C GLY A 208 3.46 -19.29 -13.01
N GLY A 209 2.95 -20.07 -12.05
CA GLY A 209 3.69 -20.51 -10.87
C GLY A 209 3.71 -19.54 -9.68
N GLU A 210 3.04 -18.40 -9.82
CA GLU A 210 2.77 -17.43 -8.77
C GLU A 210 1.38 -17.63 -8.16
N LEU A 211 1.21 -17.28 -6.89
CA LEU A 211 -0.09 -17.28 -6.21
C LEU A 211 -0.62 -15.85 -6.20
N VAL A 212 -1.58 -15.57 -7.07
CA VAL A 212 -2.15 -14.24 -7.30
C VAL A 212 -3.47 -14.10 -6.54
N ILE A 213 -3.56 -13.07 -5.71
CA ILE A 213 -4.72 -12.77 -4.89
C ILE A 213 -5.81 -12.12 -5.76
N THR A 214 -7.02 -12.65 -5.66
CA THR A 214 -8.23 -12.14 -6.33
C THR A 214 -9.27 -11.65 -5.34
N SER A 215 -9.12 -11.95 -4.05
CA SER A 215 -9.98 -11.45 -2.97
C SER A 215 -9.24 -11.45 -1.64
N VAL A 216 -9.38 -10.35 -0.89
CA VAL A 216 -8.85 -10.16 0.47
C VAL A 216 -9.97 -9.66 1.37
N LYS A 217 -10.08 -10.23 2.57
CA LYS A 217 -10.97 -9.73 3.61
C LYS A 217 -10.35 -9.83 4.99
N ARG A 218 -10.47 -8.78 5.80
CA ARG A 218 -9.95 -8.76 7.17
C ARG A 218 -10.72 -9.73 8.07
N TRP A 219 -10.01 -10.65 8.71
CA TRP A 219 -10.61 -11.66 9.59
C TRP A 219 -10.94 -11.05 10.96
N GLN A 220 -12.23 -10.80 11.21
CA GLN A 220 -12.74 -10.33 12.50
C GLN A 220 -13.44 -11.46 13.27
N LYS A 221 -13.02 -11.69 14.52
CA LYS A 221 -13.66 -12.68 15.40
C LYS A 221 -15.13 -12.28 15.63
N GLY A 222 -16.05 -13.18 15.31
CA GLY A 222 -17.49 -13.00 15.58
C GLY A 222 -18.31 -12.53 14.38
N GLN A 223 -17.69 -12.10 13.29
CA GLN A 223 -18.43 -11.80 12.06
C GLN A 223 -19.15 -13.04 11.53
N ARG A 224 -20.43 -12.85 11.16
CA ARG A 224 -21.32 -13.92 10.70
C ARG A 224 -20.76 -14.59 9.45
N GLU A 225 -20.21 -13.80 8.54
CA GLU A 225 -19.65 -14.24 7.28
C GLU A 225 -18.53 -15.29 7.43
N PHE A 226 -17.56 -15.11 8.33
CA PHE A 226 -16.49 -16.10 8.54
C PHE A 226 -16.98 -17.41 9.14
N LYS A 227 -17.99 -17.34 10.03
CA LYS A 227 -18.68 -18.54 10.53
C LYS A 227 -19.43 -19.23 9.39
N ARG A 228 -19.95 -18.48 8.42
CA ARG A 228 -20.62 -19.02 7.23
C ARG A 228 -19.59 -19.63 6.28
N ILE A 229 -18.56 -18.90 5.83
CA ILE A 229 -17.44 -19.39 5.02
C ILE A 229 -16.87 -20.70 5.57
N SER A 230 -16.56 -20.77 6.88
CA SER A 230 -16.03 -21.99 7.48
C SER A 230 -17.01 -23.17 7.48
N ARG A 231 -18.33 -22.94 7.52
CA ARG A 231 -19.35 -24.00 7.37
C ARG A 231 -19.54 -24.37 5.91
N SER A 232 -19.54 -23.37 5.04
CA SER A 232 -19.65 -23.47 3.60
C SER A 232 -18.55 -24.35 3.04
N ILE A 233 -17.29 -24.05 3.35
CA ILE A 233 -16.11 -24.85 2.96
C ILE A 233 -16.25 -26.32 3.36
N ARG A 234 -16.84 -26.61 4.54
CA ARG A 234 -17.05 -27.99 5.01
C ARG A 234 -18.16 -28.73 4.25
N LYS A 235 -19.05 -28.01 3.56
CA LYS A 235 -20.20 -28.55 2.82
C LYS A 235 -20.01 -28.50 1.30
N LEU A 236 -18.93 -27.89 0.84
CA LEU A 236 -18.69 -27.60 -0.57
C LEU A 236 -18.14 -28.81 -1.33
N GLN A 237 -18.84 -29.18 -2.40
CA GLN A 237 -18.26 -29.83 -3.57
C GLN A 237 -18.29 -28.80 -4.69
N CYS A 238 -17.15 -28.13 -4.91
CA CYS A 238 -16.78 -27.74 -6.25
C CYS A 238 -16.15 -28.99 -6.90
#